data_AF-A0AB72ZHQ5-F1
#
_entry.id   AF-A0AB72ZHQ5-F1
#
_cell.length_a   1.000
_cell.length_b   1.000
_cell.length_c   1.000
_cell.angle_alpha   90.00
_cell.angle_beta   90.00
_cell.angle_gamma   90.00
#
_symmetry.space_group_name_H-M   'P 1'
#
loop_
_entity.id
_entity.type
_entity.pdbx_description
1 polymer ?
#
loop_
_entity_poly.entity_id
_entity_poly.type
_entity_poly.pdbx_seq_one_letter_code
_entity_poly.pdbx_strand_id
1 'polypeptide(L)' 'MFKLFTARQHDKIWDFDGGIHPPEMKLQSSTVPMRIAPLPDQLIIPLQQHLGPEGELRVRAGEQVLKGQPLTGGRGR' A
#
# COMPACT_ATOMS: atom_id res chain seq x y z
N MET A 1 19.33 30.87 -34.22
CA MET A 1 17.98 30.42 -34.65
C MET A 1 17.29 29.81 -33.44
N PHE A 2 16.07 30.23 -33.19
CA PHE A 2 15.37 30.20 -31.90
C PHE A 2 15.19 28.79 -31.32
N LYS A 3 15.45 28.64 -30.01
CA LYS A 3 14.98 27.52 -29.18
C LYS A 3 13.45 27.59 -29.09
N LEU A 4 12.76 27.06 -30.10
CA LEU A 4 11.32 27.22 -30.30
C LEU A 4 10.45 26.29 -29.42
N PHE A 5 11.06 25.42 -28.61
CA PHE A 5 10.34 24.46 -27.76
C PHE A 5 10.86 24.35 -26.32
N THR A 6 11.38 25.43 -25.73
CA THR A 6 11.41 25.49 -24.26
C THR A 6 10.03 25.87 -23.76
N ALA A 7 9.06 24.97 -23.92
CA ALA A 7 7.74 25.10 -23.34
C ALA A 7 7.88 24.99 -21.82
N ARG A 8 7.95 26.15 -21.18
CA ARG A 8 7.65 26.44 -19.77
C ARG A 8 7.63 25.23 -18.84
N GLN A 9 8.80 24.81 -18.35
CA GLN A 9 8.87 24.13 -17.06
C GLN A 9 8.67 25.19 -15.96
N HIS A 10 7.44 25.33 -15.48
CA HIS A 10 7.15 25.88 -14.16
C HIS A 10 5.70 25.53 -13.80
N ASP A 11 5.44 24.23 -13.59
CA ASP A 11 4.42 23.90 -12.62
C ASP A 11 5.04 24.26 -11.26
N LYS A 12 4.60 25.36 -10.67
CA LYS A 12 4.99 25.73 -9.32
C LYS A 12 4.48 24.61 -8.40
N ILE A 13 5.39 23.77 -7.90
CA ILE A 13 5.06 22.78 -6.88
C ILE A 13 4.85 23.58 -5.59
N TRP A 14 3.58 23.71 -5.20
CA TRP A 14 3.22 24.35 -3.94
C TRP A 14 3.57 23.39 -2.81
N ASP A 15 4.14 23.94 -1.74
CA ASP A 15 4.21 23.19 -0.49
C ASP A 15 2.77 22.95 0.01
N PHE A 16 2.53 21.85 0.69
CA PHE A 16 1.19 21.54 1.17
C PHE A 16 0.91 22.39 2.41
N ASP A 17 0.08 23.42 2.26
CA ASP A 17 -0.44 24.17 3.40
C ASP A 17 -1.37 23.26 4.20
N GLY A 18 -0.85 22.72 5.31
CA GLY A 18 -1.62 21.89 6.23
C GLY A 18 -1.02 20.50 6.42
N GLY A 19 -0.89 20.15 7.70
CA GLY A 19 -0.47 18.85 8.17
C GLY A 19 -0.68 18.83 9.67
N ILE A 20 -1.29 17.77 10.20
CA ILE A 20 -1.28 17.55 11.64
C ILE A 20 0.08 16.91 11.94
N HIS A 21 0.81 17.48 12.89
CA HIS A 21 2.00 16.87 13.48
C HIS A 21 1.66 16.37 14.88
N PRO A 22 1.03 15.20 15.04
CA PRO A 22 0.78 14.66 16.36
C PRO A 22 2.12 14.45 17.08
N PRO A 23 2.17 14.69 18.40
CA PRO A 23 3.30 14.26 19.21
C PRO A 23 3.54 12.75 19.05
N GLU A 24 4.80 12.35 19.02
CA GLU A 24 5.14 10.93 18.97
C GLU A 24 4.81 10.23 20.29
N MET A 25 4.18 9.07 20.21
CA MET A 25 3.73 8.28 21.37
C MET A 25 4.46 6.93 21.43
N LYS A 26 5.79 6.95 21.21
CA LYS A 26 6.62 5.73 21.14
C LYS A 26 6.84 5.09 22.52
N LEU A 27 6.90 5.92 23.57
CA LEU A 27 7.16 5.49 24.95
C LEU A 27 6.06 4.58 25.52
N GLN A 28 4.80 4.76 25.10
CA GLN A 28 3.66 3.98 25.60
C GLN A 28 3.77 2.50 25.25
N SER A 29 4.37 2.17 24.11
CA SER A 29 4.51 0.79 23.64
C SER A 29 5.92 0.23 23.80
N SER A 30 6.92 1.04 24.15
CA SER A 30 8.33 0.61 24.17
C SER A 30 8.66 -0.41 25.27
N THR A 31 7.83 -0.47 26.32
CA THR A 31 7.99 -1.41 27.45
C THR A 31 7.05 -2.61 27.37
N VAL A 32 6.17 -2.65 26.36
CA VAL A 32 5.18 -3.72 26.21
C VAL A 32 5.85 -4.94 25.56
N PRO A 33 5.80 -6.13 26.18
CA PRO A 33 6.33 -7.34 25.57
C PRO A 33 5.66 -7.64 24.22
N MET A 34 6.42 -8.25 23.31
CA MET A 34 5.90 -8.72 22.03
C MET A 34 4.79 -9.75 22.27
N ARG A 35 3.68 -9.63 21.54
CA ARG A 35 2.54 -10.54 21.60
C ARG A 35 2.20 -11.05 20.22
N ILE A 36 1.68 -12.27 20.16
CA ILE A 36 1.12 -12.82 18.93
C ILE A 36 -0.29 -12.26 18.79
N ALA A 37 -0.55 -11.58 17.66
CA ALA A 37 -1.90 -11.17 17.31
C ALA A 37 -2.70 -12.40 16.83
N PRO A 38 -3.94 -12.60 17.31
CA PRO A 38 -4.79 -13.66 16.79
C PRO A 38 -5.18 -13.36 15.33
N LEU A 39 -5.47 -14.42 14.57
CA LEU A 39 -6.09 -14.25 13.25
C LEU A 39 -7.54 -13.79 13.44
N PRO A 40 -8.01 -12.84 12.62
CA PRO A 40 -9.43 -12.46 12.64
C PRO A 40 -10.29 -13.60 12.06
N ASP A 41 -11.55 -13.68 12.49
CA ASP A 41 -12.52 -14.65 11.97
C ASP A 41 -12.74 -14.51 10.45
N GLN A 42 -12.56 -13.29 9.93
CA GLN A 42 -12.64 -12.97 8.52
C GLN A 42 -11.55 -11.97 8.12
N LEU A 43 -10.88 -12.27 7.00
CA LEU A 43 -9.90 -11.39 6.38
C LEU A 43 -10.32 -11.10 4.93
N ILE A 44 -10.40 -9.82 4.58
CA ILE A 44 -10.74 -9.38 3.21
C ILE A 44 -9.48 -8.75 2.61
N ILE A 45 -9.02 -9.30 1.48
CA ILE A 45 -7.85 -8.80 0.75
C ILE A 45 -8.33 -8.25 -0.59
N PRO A 46 -8.27 -6.92 -0.82
CA PRO A 46 -8.62 -6.33 -2.12
C PRO A 46 -7.66 -6.80 -3.21
N LEU A 47 -8.18 -7.14 -4.39
CA LEU A 47 -7.33 -7.55 -5.54
C LEU A 47 -6.58 -6.37 -6.16
N GLN A 48 -7.15 -5.17 -6.08
CA GLN A 48 -6.59 -3.92 -6.62
C GLN A 48 -6.13 -3.00 -5.48
N GLN A 49 -4.86 -3.10 -5.08
CA GLN A 49 -4.26 -2.22 -4.05
C GLN A 49 -3.21 -1.24 -4.59
N HIS A 50 -2.83 -1.38 -5.86
CA HIS A 50 -1.77 -0.60 -6.50
C HIS A 50 -2.21 -0.04 -7.85
N LEU A 51 -1.36 0.76 -8.48
CA LEU A 51 -1.68 1.42 -9.76
C LEU A 51 -1.73 0.45 -10.96
N GLY A 52 -0.99 -0.68 -10.90
CA GLY A 52 -0.97 -1.69 -11.96
C GLY A 52 -2.24 -2.55 -12.04
N PRO A 53 -2.35 -3.45 -13.04
CA PRO A 53 -3.51 -4.33 -13.21
C PRO A 53 -3.77 -5.25 -12.02
N GLU A 54 -5.02 -5.63 -11.79
CA GLU A 54 -5.39 -6.54 -10.70
C GLU A 54 -4.71 -7.91 -10.82
N GLY A 55 -4.45 -8.55 -9.67
CA GLY A 55 -3.89 -9.90 -9.64
C GLY A 55 -4.91 -10.97 -10.03
N GLU A 56 -4.48 -11.95 -10.82
CA GLU A 56 -5.30 -13.10 -11.20
C GLU A 56 -5.47 -14.06 -10.02
N LEU A 57 -6.69 -14.50 -9.75
CA LEU A 57 -6.98 -15.46 -8.68
C LEU A 57 -6.31 -16.81 -8.94
N ARG A 58 -5.67 -17.37 -7.91
CA ARG A 58 -5.04 -18.69 -7.92
C ARG A 58 -5.80 -19.75 -7.12
N VAL A 59 -6.89 -19.35 -6.47
CA VAL A 59 -7.69 -20.16 -5.56
C VAL A 59 -9.16 -20.11 -5.96
N ARG A 60 -9.96 -21.03 -5.44
CA ARG A 60 -11.42 -21.10 -5.66
C ARG A 60 -12.20 -20.98 -4.36
N ALA A 61 -13.48 -20.61 -4.46
CA ALA A 61 -14.37 -20.58 -3.30
C ALA A 61 -14.44 -21.96 -2.62
N GLY A 62 -14.31 -21.99 -1.30
CA GLY A 62 -14.30 -23.22 -0.50
C GLY A 62 -12.94 -23.92 -0.39
N GLU A 63 -11.91 -23.42 -1.09
CA GLU A 63 -10.55 -23.96 -0.98
C GLU A 63 -9.92 -23.61 0.37
N GLN A 64 -9.30 -24.60 1.02
CA GLN A 64 -8.48 -24.35 2.20
C GLN A 64 -7.12 -23.81 1.76
N VAL A 65 -6.69 -22.71 2.35
CA VAL A 65 -5.43 -22.02 2.03
C VAL A 65 -4.52 -21.96 3.25
N LEU A 66 -3.21 -22.00 3.02
CA LEU A 66 -2.20 -21.92 4.07
C LEU A 66 -1.79 -20.47 4.36
N LYS A 67 -1.28 -20.24 5.57
CA LYS A 67 -0.60 -18.96 5.89
C LYS A 67 0.59 -18.76 4.94
N GLY A 68 0.61 -17.62 4.26
CA GLY A 68 1.67 -17.26 3.31
C GLY A 68 1.49 -17.87 1.91
N GLN A 69 0.43 -18.64 1.66
CA GLN A 69 0.09 -19.09 0.31
C GLN A 69 -0.28 -17.89 -0.58
N PRO A 70 0.30 -17.76 -1.78
CA PRO A 70 -0.14 -16.75 -2.75
C PRO A 70 -1.58 -17.00 -3.19
N LEU A 71 -2.47 -16.03 -2.95
CA LEU A 71 -3.88 -16.10 -3.40
C LEU A 71 -4.07 -15.54 -4.81
N THR A 72 -3.15 -14.68 -5.26
CA THR A 72 -3.15 -14.04 -6.57
C THR A 72 -1.79 -14.14 -7.24
N GLY A 73 -1.75 -13.95 -8.57
CA GLY A 73 -0.52 -13.77 -9.32
C GLY A 73 -0.61 -12.56 -10.25
N GLY A 74 0.49 -11.81 -10.38
CA GLY A 74 0.61 -10.78 -11.42
C GLY A 74 1.11 -11.39 -12.73
N ARG A 75 0.55 -10.95 -13.86
CA ARG A 75 1.27 -11.00 -15.14
C ARG A 75 2.23 -9.83 -15.13
N GLY A 76 3.50 -10.08 -14.81
CA GLY A 76 4.52 -9.03 -14.77
C GLY A 76 4.52 -8.17 -16.04
N ARG A 77 4.91 -6.91 -15.91
CA ARG A 77 5.37 -6.08 -17.02
C ARG A 77 6.89 -6.03 -16.96
#